data_AF-R6KEV6-F1
#
_entry.id   AF-R6KEV6-F1
#
_cell.length_a   1.000
_cell.length_b   1.000
_cell.length_c   1.000
_cell.angle_alpha   90.00
_cell.angle_beta   90.00
_cell.angle_gamma   90.00
#
_symmetry.space_group_name_H-M   'P 1'
#
loop_
_entity.id
_entity.type
_entity.pdbx_description
1 polymer ?
#
loop_
_entity_poly.entity_id
_entity_poly.type
_entity_poly.pdbx_seq_one_letter_code
_entity_poly.pdbx_strand_id
1 'polypeptide(L)'
;MLLKYKEYLQKCGKYKISSINSYLAAVNHFCEVMGWTDIRVKMIKVQRETFIPENKEITMHEYEKLVKTAYKKGDKRLALIIETLGSTGIRISELRHITVESLKYGMADLHNKGKVRRILYPSELLRILREYVKEKHICSGSIFITSKGNPVNRSNVWRMMKNLCRDAGVSEEKVYPHYNG
;
A
#
# COMPACT_ATOMS: atom_id res chain seq x y z
N MET A 1 -27.80 -25.10 -3.52
CA MET A 1 -26.91 -24.79 -4.66
C MET A 1 -25.61 -24.13 -4.22
N LEU A 2 -25.65 -23.01 -3.47
CA LEU A 2 -24.44 -22.27 -3.08
C LEU A 2 -23.51 -23.03 -2.10
N LEU A 3 -24.04 -23.91 -1.24
CA LEU A 3 -23.21 -24.80 -0.42
C LEU A 3 -22.37 -25.77 -1.27
N LYS A 4 -22.97 -26.37 -2.31
CA LYS A 4 -22.25 -27.23 -3.27
C LYS A 4 -21.18 -26.46 -4.02
N TYR A 5 -21.45 -25.19 -4.37
CA TYR A 5 -20.45 -24.30 -4.97
C TYR A 5 -19.26 -24.03 -4.04
N LYS A 6 -19.52 -23.72 -2.77
CA LYS A 6 -18.46 -23.59 -1.76
C LYS A 6 -17.64 -24.86 -1.61
N GLU A 7 -18.28 -26.01 -1.51
CA GLU A 7 -17.59 -27.31 -1.42
C GLU A 7 -16.73 -27.60 -2.64
N TYR A 8 -17.23 -27.29 -3.84
CA TYR A 8 -16.46 -27.41 -5.08
C TYR A 8 -15.21 -26.54 -5.05
N LEU A 9 -15.33 -25.26 -4.68
CA LEU A 9 -14.19 -24.36 -4.57
C LEU A 9 -13.14 -24.86 -3.57
N GLN A 10 -13.57 -25.45 -2.46
CA GLN A 10 -12.67 -26.04 -1.46
C GLN A 10 -11.98 -27.33 -1.96
N LYS A 11 -12.73 -28.23 -2.62
CA LYS A 11 -12.23 -29.54 -3.06
C LYS A 11 -11.36 -29.47 -4.31
N CYS A 12 -11.56 -28.47 -5.17
CA CYS A 12 -10.81 -28.38 -6.42
C CYS A 12 -9.31 -28.09 -6.24
N GLY A 13 -8.88 -27.60 -5.07
CA GLY A 13 -7.48 -27.31 -4.77
C GLY A 13 -6.86 -26.15 -5.56
N LYS A 14 -7.62 -25.48 -6.44
CA LYS A 14 -7.12 -24.46 -7.36
C LYS A 14 -6.96 -23.07 -6.74
N TYR A 15 -7.57 -22.82 -5.58
CA TYR A 15 -7.72 -21.48 -5.03
C TYR A 15 -7.25 -21.40 -3.57
N LYS A 16 -6.56 -20.30 -3.23
CA LYS A 16 -6.29 -19.95 -1.83
C LYS A 16 -7.62 -19.67 -1.12
N ILE A 17 -7.69 -19.94 0.19
CA ILE A 17 -8.90 -19.70 0.99
C ILE A 17 -9.35 -18.23 0.91
N SER A 18 -8.41 -17.28 0.83
CA SER A 18 -8.69 -15.85 0.62
C SER A 18 -9.45 -15.58 -0.69
N SER A 19 -9.09 -16.27 -1.76
CA SER A 19 -9.76 -16.17 -3.06
C SER A 19 -11.16 -16.77 -2.99
N ILE A 20 -11.31 -17.93 -2.36
CA ILE A 20 -12.62 -18.57 -2.14
C ILE A 20 -13.54 -17.63 -1.36
N ASN A 21 -13.07 -17.04 -0.27
CA ASN A 21 -13.85 -16.08 0.51
C ASN A 21 -14.22 -14.82 -0.30
N SER A 22 -13.36 -14.38 -1.23
CA SER A 22 -13.68 -13.25 -2.12
C SER A 22 -14.81 -13.61 -3.09
N TYR A 23 -14.82 -14.84 -3.63
CA TYR A 23 -15.91 -15.33 -4.47
C TYR A 23 -17.22 -15.45 -3.67
N LEU A 24 -17.16 -16.00 -2.46
CA LEU A 24 -18.33 -16.09 -1.57
C LEU A 24 -18.87 -14.71 -1.18
N ALA A 25 -18.00 -13.72 -0.97
CA ALA A 25 -18.41 -12.35 -0.69
C ALA A 25 -19.18 -11.72 -1.86
N ALA A 26 -18.71 -11.90 -3.10
CA ALA A 26 -19.40 -11.42 -4.29
C ALA A 26 -20.79 -12.06 -4.45
N VAL A 27 -20.88 -13.38 -4.25
CA VAL A 27 -22.16 -14.11 -4.29
C VAL A 27 -23.11 -13.63 -3.18
N ASN A 28 -22.62 -13.46 -1.95
CA ASN A 28 -23.45 -12.98 -0.84
C ASN A 28 -23.95 -11.56 -1.08
N HIS A 29 -23.11 -10.68 -1.64
CA HIS A 29 -23.53 -9.32 -2.00
C HIS A 29 -24.58 -9.32 -3.11
N PHE A 30 -24.43 -10.19 -4.13
CA PHE A 30 -25.47 -10.38 -5.13
C PHE A 30 -26.80 -10.84 -4.52
N CYS A 31 -26.76 -11.81 -3.60
CA CYS A 31 -27.97 -12.27 -2.90
C CYS A 31 -28.62 -11.15 -2.08
N GLU A 32 -27.82 -10.29 -1.44
CA GLU A 32 -28.31 -9.14 -0.70
C GLU A 32 -29.03 -8.13 -1.61
N VAL A 33 -28.44 -7.77 -2.75
CA VAL A 33 -29.07 -6.88 -3.74
C VAL A 33 -30.38 -7.44 -4.27
N MET A 34 -30.48 -8.77 -4.41
CA MET A 34 -31.69 -9.46 -4.86
C MET A 34 -32.71 -9.72 -3.74
N GLY A 35 -32.42 -9.34 -2.48
CA GLY A 35 -33.29 -9.59 -1.33
C GLY A 35 -33.29 -11.04 -0.83
N TRP A 36 -32.39 -11.90 -1.30
CA TRP A 36 -32.30 -13.32 -0.93
C TRP A 36 -31.40 -13.53 0.28
N THR A 37 -31.78 -12.96 1.42
CA THR A 37 -30.92 -12.97 2.63
C THR A 37 -30.71 -14.36 3.23
N ASP A 38 -31.62 -15.29 2.96
CA ASP A 38 -31.69 -16.63 3.58
C ASP A 38 -30.75 -17.66 2.95
N ILE A 39 -30.26 -17.39 1.73
CA ILE A 39 -29.41 -18.33 0.98
C ILE A 39 -27.91 -18.00 1.09
N ARG A 40 -27.54 -16.99 1.89
CA ARG A 40 -26.15 -16.56 2.07
C ARG A 40 -25.28 -17.68 2.63
N VAL A 41 -24.06 -17.79 2.12
CA VAL A 41 -23.10 -18.81 2.53
C VAL A 41 -22.10 -18.21 3.51
N LYS A 42 -21.85 -18.94 4.61
CA LYS A 42 -20.82 -18.56 5.58
C LYS A 42 -19.43 -18.61 4.95
N MET A 43 -18.66 -17.55 5.16
CA MET A 43 -17.23 -17.48 4.84
C MET A 43 -16.47 -18.63 5.53
N ILE A 44 -15.38 -19.08 4.91
CA ILE A 44 -14.44 -20.00 5.54
C ILE A 44 -13.68 -19.22 6.60
N LYS A 45 -13.75 -19.67 7.86
CA LYS A 45 -12.97 -19.06 8.95
C LYS A 45 -11.50 -19.39 8.72
N VAL A 46 -10.69 -18.35 8.60
CA VAL A 46 -9.22 -18.45 8.54
C VAL A 46 -8.70 -17.90 9.86
N GLN A 47 -8.00 -18.73 10.62
CA GLN A 47 -7.21 -18.23 11.74
C GLN A 47 -6.06 -17.42 11.14
N ARG A 48 -6.09 -16.10 11.36
CA ARG A 48 -4.98 -15.25 10.92
C ARG A 48 -3.82 -15.51 11.87
N GLU A 49 -2.67 -15.89 11.32
CA GLU A 49 -1.41 -15.75 12.04
C GLU A 49 -1.27 -14.28 12.43
N THR A 50 -1.29 -13.99 13.73
CA THR A 50 -1.15 -12.63 14.28
C THR A 50 0.28 -12.12 14.23
N PHE A 51 1.22 -12.96 13.79
CA PHE A 51 2.64 -12.68 13.76
C PHE A 51 3.13 -12.65 12.31
N ILE A 52 3.70 -11.53 11.88
CA ILE A 52 4.53 -11.49 10.68
C ILE A 52 5.89 -12.04 11.13
N PRO A 53 6.36 -13.18 10.61
CA PRO A 53 7.64 -13.70 11.02
C PRO A 53 8.75 -12.68 10.72
N GLU A 54 9.70 -12.50 11.62
CA GLU A 54 10.74 -11.45 11.56
C GLU A 54 11.50 -11.41 10.23
N ASN A 55 11.65 -12.55 9.56
CA ASN A 55 12.27 -12.66 8.25
C ASN A 55 11.48 -11.97 7.11
N LYS A 56 10.23 -11.58 7.36
CA LYS A 56 9.36 -10.83 6.44
C LYS A 56 9.19 -9.36 6.82
N GLU A 57 9.75 -8.93 7.96
CA GLU A 57 9.79 -7.52 8.33
C GLU A 57 11.06 -6.86 7.80
N ILE A 58 10.93 -5.60 7.37
CA ILE A 58 12.07 -4.78 6.98
C ILE A 58 12.73 -4.22 8.23
N THR A 59 14.01 -4.50 8.42
CA THR A 59 14.79 -3.93 9.52
C THR A 59 15.12 -2.46 9.25
N MET A 60 15.40 -1.68 10.30
CA MET A 60 15.85 -0.29 10.15
C MET A 60 17.10 -0.18 9.27
N HIS A 61 18.04 -1.13 9.39
CA HIS A 61 19.23 -1.16 8.55
C HIS A 61 18.91 -1.38 7.07
N GLU A 62 18.01 -2.32 6.75
CA GLU A 62 17.56 -2.56 5.38
C GLU A 62 16.82 -1.36 4.80
N TYR A 63 15.99 -0.71 5.63
CA TYR A 63 15.30 0.52 5.25
C TYR A 63 16.28 1.65 4.88
N GLU A 64 17.27 1.92 5.75
CA GLU A 64 18.31 2.90 5.45
C GLU A 64 19.08 2.56 4.16
N LYS A 65 19.35 1.27 3.95
CA LYS A 65 20.04 0.78 2.76
C LYS A 65 19.24 1.05 1.49
N LEU A 66 17.92 0.88 1.53
CA LEU A 66 17.03 1.24 0.41
C LEU A 66 17.08 2.74 0.12
N VAL A 67 16.90 3.58 1.14
CA VAL A 67 16.93 5.05 1.00
C VAL A 67 18.27 5.50 0.41
N LYS A 68 19.39 5.05 0.98
CA LYS A 68 20.75 5.36 0.50
C LYS A 68 20.96 4.89 -0.94
N THR A 69 20.49 3.70 -1.29
CA THR A 69 20.59 3.16 -2.66
C THR A 69 19.78 4.01 -3.65
N ALA A 70 18.58 4.46 -3.27
CA ALA A 70 17.74 5.30 -4.13
C ALA A 70 18.41 6.65 -4.45
N TYR A 71 19.00 7.30 -3.44
CA TYR A 71 19.78 8.52 -3.64
C TYR A 71 21.02 8.29 -4.51
N LYS A 72 21.78 7.20 -4.29
CA LYS A 72 22.95 6.86 -5.12
C LYS A 72 22.61 6.65 -6.59
N LYS A 73 21.41 6.14 -6.89
CA LYS A 73 20.89 5.97 -8.25
C LYS A 73 20.31 7.26 -8.85
N GLY A 74 20.28 8.37 -8.10
CA GLY A 74 19.70 9.63 -8.53
C GLY A 74 18.17 9.68 -8.50
N ASP A 75 17.49 8.64 -7.99
CA ASP A 75 16.02 8.63 -7.87
C ASP A 75 15.57 9.27 -6.55
N LYS A 76 15.78 10.58 -6.45
CA LYS A 76 15.37 11.39 -5.29
C LYS A 76 13.88 11.25 -5.00
N ARG A 77 13.03 11.07 -6.01
CA ARG A 77 11.58 10.88 -5.82
C ARG A 77 11.31 9.56 -5.09
N LEU A 78 11.91 8.46 -5.52
CA LEU A 78 11.74 7.16 -4.86
C LEU A 78 12.29 7.17 -3.43
N ALA A 79 13.44 7.79 -3.20
CA ALA A 79 14.01 7.94 -1.86
C ALA A 79 13.01 8.63 -0.91
N LEU A 80 12.47 9.78 -1.32
CA LEU A 80 11.50 10.54 -0.53
C LEU A 80 10.15 9.83 -0.35
N ILE A 81 9.74 9.01 -1.33
CA ILE A 81 8.56 8.14 -1.16
C ILE A 81 8.81 7.15 -0.02
N ILE A 82 9.96 6.46 -0.02
CA ILE A 82 10.31 5.47 1.00
C ILE A 82 10.40 6.14 2.37
N GLU A 83 11.06 7.29 2.45
CA GLU A 83 11.15 8.12 3.67
C GLU A 83 9.77 8.51 4.19
N THR A 84 8.90 8.99 3.31
CA THR A 84 7.54 9.39 3.72
C THR A 84 6.76 8.20 4.26
N LEU A 85 6.81 7.04 3.59
CA LEU A 85 6.11 5.84 4.04
C LEU A 85 6.61 5.37 5.41
N GLY A 86 7.93 5.30 5.61
CA GLY A 86 8.53 4.85 6.85
C GLY A 86 8.31 5.81 8.01
N SER A 87 8.44 7.12 7.78
CA SER A 87 8.34 8.13 8.84
C SER A 87 6.90 8.50 9.22
N THR A 88 5.91 8.28 8.35
CA THR A 88 4.51 8.65 8.61
C THR A 88 3.57 7.46 8.79
N GLY A 89 4.02 6.25 8.45
CA GLY A 89 3.20 5.03 8.55
C GLY A 89 1.97 5.04 7.63
N ILE A 90 2.01 5.81 6.54
CA ILE A 90 0.93 5.81 5.55
C ILE A 90 1.06 4.64 4.59
N ARG A 91 -0.08 4.21 4.03
CA ARG A 91 -0.07 3.21 2.96
C ARG A 91 0.37 3.86 1.66
N ILE A 92 0.97 3.11 0.74
CA ILE A 92 1.30 3.62 -0.60
C ILE A 92 0.09 4.23 -1.33
N SER A 93 -1.11 3.65 -1.18
CA SER A 93 -2.32 4.23 -1.78
C SER A 93 -2.68 5.60 -1.21
N GLU A 94 -2.20 5.94 -0.02
CA GLU A 94 -2.45 7.20 0.68
C GLU A 94 -1.40 8.27 0.29
N LEU A 95 -0.33 7.94 -0.43
CA LEU A 95 0.69 8.90 -0.91
C LEU A 95 0.10 10.07 -1.70
N ARG A 96 -1.01 9.84 -2.41
CA ARG A 96 -1.70 10.88 -3.19
C ARG A 96 -2.24 12.04 -2.34
N HIS A 97 -2.36 11.85 -1.03
CA HIS A 97 -2.80 12.86 -0.07
C HIS A 97 -1.63 13.68 0.50
N ILE A 98 -0.39 13.34 0.14
CA ILE A 98 0.79 14.13 0.47
C ILE A 98 0.92 15.21 -0.60
N THR A 99 0.46 16.40 -0.25
CA THR A 99 0.23 17.50 -1.17
C THR A 99 1.00 18.75 -0.76
N VAL A 100 1.21 19.68 -1.69
CA VAL A 100 1.83 20.98 -1.37
C VAL A 100 1.05 21.68 -0.25
N GLU A 101 -0.28 21.57 -0.26
CA GLU A 101 -1.18 22.11 0.74
C GLU A 101 -0.97 21.44 2.11
N SER A 102 -0.91 20.12 2.16
CA SER A 102 -0.66 19.40 3.42
C SER A 102 0.71 19.73 4.01
N LEU A 103 1.73 19.91 3.17
CA LEU A 103 3.05 20.37 3.60
C LEU A 103 3.04 21.82 4.15
N LYS A 104 2.14 22.69 3.68
CA LYS A 104 2.00 24.05 4.26
C LYS A 104 1.49 23.97 5.70
N TYR A 105 0.49 23.13 5.94
CA TYR A 105 -0.12 22.96 7.27
C TYR A 105 0.67 22.03 8.20
N GLY A 106 1.64 21.27 7.70
CA GLY A 106 2.40 20.30 8.51
C GLY A 106 1.61 19.05 8.89
N MET A 107 0.47 18.82 8.24
CA MET A 107 -0.42 17.68 8.48
C MET A 107 -1.17 17.28 7.21
N ALA A 108 -1.52 16.00 7.09
CA ALA A 108 -2.32 15.46 5.99
C ALA A 108 -3.53 14.67 6.51
N ASP A 109 -4.68 14.90 5.86
CA ASP A 109 -5.90 14.11 6.08
C ASP A 109 -5.96 12.98 5.03
N LEU A 110 -5.99 11.74 5.52
CA LEU A 110 -5.93 10.52 4.71
C LEU A 110 -7.31 9.88 4.66
N HIS A 111 -7.81 9.67 3.43
CA HIS A 111 -9.15 9.14 3.19
C HIS A 111 -9.07 7.65 2.84
N ASN A 112 -9.83 6.81 3.54
CA ASN A 112 -9.94 5.39 3.25
C ASN A 112 -11.36 4.89 3.52
N LYS A 113 -12.10 4.50 2.47
CA LYS A 113 -13.44 3.89 2.54
C LYS A 113 -14.37 4.57 3.56
N GLY A 114 -14.53 5.89 3.44
CA GLY A 114 -15.41 6.69 4.29
C GLY A 114 -14.85 7.08 5.66
N LYS A 115 -13.61 6.67 5.99
CA LYS A 115 -12.91 7.09 7.22
C LYS A 115 -11.81 8.09 6.87
N VAL A 116 -11.69 9.13 7.69
CA VAL A 116 -10.62 10.13 7.60
C VAL A 116 -9.75 10.00 8.84
N ARG A 117 -8.43 9.96 8.66
CA ARG A 117 -7.46 10.08 9.75
C ARG A 117 -6.46 11.18 9.42
N ARG A 118 -6.03 11.92 10.43
CA ARG A 118 -4.97 12.91 10.29
C ARG A 118 -3.62 12.32 10.65
N ILE A 119 -2.59 12.68 9.90
CA ILE A 119 -1.19 12.45 10.25
C ILE A 119 -0.45 13.77 10.39
N LEU A 120 0.58 13.79 11.22
CA LEU A 120 1.54 14.89 11.32
C LEU A 120 2.84 14.48 10.62
N TYR A 121 3.49 15.43 9.94
CA TYR A 121 4.81 15.20 9.40
C TYR A 121 5.87 15.40 10.49
N PRO A 122 6.85 14.50 10.63
CA PRO A 122 8.07 14.81 11.38
C PRO A 122 8.76 16.04 10.78
N SER A 123 9.28 16.93 11.64
CA SER A 123 9.81 18.24 11.23
C SER A 123 10.88 18.15 10.14
N GLU A 124 11.77 17.16 10.24
CA GLU A 124 12.84 16.97 9.27
C GLU A 124 12.31 16.48 7.90
N LEU A 125 11.38 15.52 7.91
CA LEU A 125 10.71 15.10 6.68
C LEU A 125 9.98 16.28 6.02
N LEU A 126 9.28 17.09 6.82
CA LEU A 126 8.56 18.26 6.30
C LEU A 126 9.49 19.26 5.61
N ARG A 127 10.67 19.52 6.20
CA ARG A 127 11.70 20.38 5.63
C ARG A 127 12.18 19.85 4.28
N ILE A 128 12.56 18.57 4.23
CA ILE A 128 13.07 17.92 3.02
C ILE A 128 12.00 17.91 1.91
N LEU A 129 10.74 17.58 2.23
CA LEU A 129 9.66 17.58 1.25
C LEU A 129 9.34 18.98 0.72
N ARG A 130 9.46 20.03 1.55
CA ARG A 130 9.30 21.42 1.11
C ARG A 130 10.42 21.87 0.17
N GLU A 131 11.65 21.43 0.38
CA GLU A 131 12.75 21.66 -0.56
C GLU A 131 12.52 20.92 -1.88
N TYR A 132 12.04 19.68 -1.82
CA TYR A 132 11.74 18.88 -3.00
C TYR A 132 10.67 19.53 -3.89
N VAL A 133 9.56 20.03 -3.33
CA VAL A 133 8.52 20.69 -4.14
C VAL A 133 9.01 21.99 -4.79
N LYS A 134 9.92 22.72 -4.12
CA LYS A 134 10.57 23.91 -4.69
C LYS A 134 11.48 23.54 -5.86
N GLU A 135 12.35 22.55 -5.68
CA GLU A 135 13.25 22.05 -6.73
C GLU A 135 12.50 21.52 -7.96
N LYS A 136 11.35 20.87 -7.74
CA LYS A 136 10.52 20.31 -8.81
C LYS A 136 9.47 21.28 -9.35
N HIS A 137 9.43 22.52 -8.86
CA HIS A 137 8.43 23.53 -9.24
C HIS A 137 6.99 23.04 -9.15
N ILE A 138 6.66 22.27 -8.09
CA ILE A 138 5.32 21.74 -7.86
C ILE A 138 4.53 22.76 -7.05
N CYS A 139 3.53 23.38 -7.68
CA CYS A 139 2.80 24.50 -7.09
C CYS A 139 1.55 24.08 -6.30
N SER A 140 0.96 22.93 -6.60
CA SER A 140 -0.27 22.45 -5.95
C SER A 140 -0.43 20.92 -6.08
N GLY A 141 -1.30 20.36 -5.24
CA GLY A 141 -1.67 18.95 -5.32
C GLY A 141 -0.57 17.99 -4.88
N SER A 142 -0.68 16.72 -5.28
CA SER A 142 0.24 15.64 -4.88
C SER A 142 1.69 15.99 -5.21
N ILE A 143 2.61 15.80 -4.27
CA ILE A 143 4.04 16.10 -4.48
C ILE A 143 4.75 14.98 -5.25
N PHE A 144 4.27 13.74 -5.12
CA PHE A 144 4.82 12.60 -5.84
C PHE A 144 4.07 12.41 -7.15
N ILE A 145 4.60 13.02 -8.21
CA ILE A 145 4.00 13.03 -9.54
C ILE A 145 4.90 12.39 -10.59
N THR A 146 4.28 11.95 -11.68
CA THR A 146 4.93 11.51 -12.93
C THR A 146 5.44 12.73 -13.71
N SER A 147 6.23 12.49 -14.77
CA SER A 147 6.64 13.57 -15.69
C SER A 147 5.45 14.28 -16.36
N LYS A 148 4.28 13.64 -16.39
CA LYS A 148 3.02 14.22 -16.91
C LYS A 148 2.20 14.95 -15.85
N GLY A 149 2.72 15.14 -14.63
CA GLY A 149 1.99 15.83 -13.55
C GLY A 149 0.99 14.97 -12.77
N ASN A 150 0.71 13.74 -13.21
CA ASN A 150 -0.23 12.85 -12.51
C ASN A 150 0.39 12.24 -11.25
N PRO A 151 -0.36 12.04 -10.15
CA PRO A 151 0.12 11.31 -8.98
C PRO A 151 0.71 9.95 -9.35
N VAL A 152 1.79 9.56 -8.67
CA VAL A 152 2.42 8.26 -8.94
C VAL A 152 1.46 7.10 -8.69
N ASN A 153 1.44 6.15 -9.62
CA ASN A 153 0.61 4.96 -9.48
C ASN A 153 1.26 4.01 -8.46
N ARG A 154 0.46 3.51 -7.51
CA ARG A 154 0.85 2.52 -6.50
C ARG A 154 1.65 1.36 -7.09
N SER A 155 1.16 0.73 -8.16
CA SER A 155 1.79 -0.44 -8.78
C SER A 155 3.16 -0.11 -9.36
N ASN A 156 3.33 1.11 -9.89
CA ASN A 156 4.63 1.56 -10.38
C ASN A 156 5.62 1.79 -9.24
N VAL A 157 5.20 2.47 -8.17
CA VAL A 157 6.04 2.67 -6.97
C VAL A 157 6.50 1.34 -6.40
N TRP A 158 5.60 0.37 -6.28
CA TRP A 158 5.95 -0.98 -5.84
C TRP A 158 7.00 -1.63 -6.73
N ARG A 159 6.80 -1.61 -8.05
CA ARG A 159 7.79 -2.14 -9.01
C ARG A 159 9.15 -1.46 -8.87
N MET A 160 9.17 -0.14 -8.66
CA MET A 160 10.40 0.62 -8.43
C MET A 160 11.09 0.19 -7.13
N MET A 161 10.34 0.02 -6.04
CA MET A 161 10.88 -0.48 -4.77
C MET A 161 11.41 -1.90 -4.90
N LYS A 162 10.76 -2.77 -5.68
CA LYS A 162 11.24 -4.14 -5.95
C LYS A 162 12.60 -4.15 -6.62
N ASN A 163 12.77 -3.32 -7.66
CA ASN A 163 14.05 -3.17 -8.33
C ASN A 163 15.12 -2.62 -7.37
N LEU A 164 14.73 -1.65 -6.53
CA LEU A 164 15.61 -1.08 -5.52
C LEU A 164 16.05 -2.12 -4.47
N CYS A 165 15.19 -3.05 -4.08
CA CYS A 165 15.55 -4.16 -3.19
C CYS A 165 16.68 -5.01 -3.78
N ARG A 166 16.62 -5.35 -5.08
CA ARG A 166 17.70 -6.09 -5.76
C ARG A 166 19.00 -5.30 -5.71
N ASP A 167 18.94 -4.02 -6.06
CA ASP A 167 20.11 -3.14 -6.10
C ASP A 167 20.72 -2.97 -4.70
N ALA A 168 19.88 -2.92 -3.66
CA ALA A 168 20.29 -2.79 -2.27
C ALA A 168 20.65 -4.13 -1.63
N GLY A 169 20.49 -5.28 -2.31
CA GLY A 169 20.65 -6.60 -1.69
C GLY A 169 19.76 -6.81 -0.47
N VAL A 170 18.52 -6.33 -0.54
CA VAL A 170 17.45 -6.53 0.46
C VAL A 170 16.43 -7.50 -0.13
N SER A 171 15.91 -8.44 0.67
CA SER A 171 14.88 -9.38 0.18
C SER A 171 13.63 -8.63 -0.28
N GLU A 172 13.19 -8.90 -1.52
CA GLU A 172 11.98 -8.30 -2.09
C GLU A 172 10.73 -8.66 -1.29
N GLU A 173 10.69 -9.86 -0.69
CA GLU A 173 9.53 -10.35 0.07
C GLU A 173 9.20 -9.48 1.28
N LYS A 174 10.21 -8.80 1.85
CA LYS A 174 10.07 -7.91 3.01
C LYS A 174 9.36 -6.60 2.70
N VAL A 175 9.43 -6.17 1.44
CA VAL A 175 8.71 -4.97 0.97
C VAL A 175 7.30 -5.33 0.50
N TYR A 176 6.99 -6.63 0.35
CA TYR A 176 5.73 -7.17 -0.15
C TYR A 176 5.05 -8.17 0.82
N PRO A 177 4.78 -7.84 2.10
CA PRO A 177 4.22 -8.82 3.02
C PRO A 177 2.85 -9.37 2.59
N HIS A 178 2.06 -8.64 1.78
CA HIS A 178 0.67 -9.05 1.45
C HIS A 178 0.15 -8.79 0.02
N TYR A 179 0.99 -8.49 -0.99
CA TYR A 179 0.52 -8.41 -2.39
C TYR A 179 0.50 -9.80 -3.04
N ASN A 180 -0.41 -10.66 -2.60
CA ASN A 180 -0.83 -11.78 -3.43
C ASN A 180 -1.86 -11.25 -4.42
N GLY A 181 -1.54 -11.28 -5.71
CA GLY A 181 -2.51 -11.07 -6.79
C GLY A 181 -3.64 -12.08 -6.72
#